data_AF-A0A1C5MVB9-F1
#
_entry.id   AF-A0A1C5MVB9-F1
#
_cell.length_a   1.000
_cell.length_b   1.000
_cell.length_c   1.000
_cell.angle_alpha   90.00
_cell.angle_beta   90.00
_cell.angle_gamma   90.00
#
_symmetry.space_group_name_H-M   'P 1'
#
loop_
_entity.id
_entity.type
_entity.pdbx_description
1 polymer ?
#
loop_
_entity_poly.entity_id
_entity_poly.type
_entity_poly.pdbx_seq_one_letter_code
_entity_poly.pdbx_strand_id
1 'polypeptide(L)'
;MNQKYCLDKKEWKEAQAALLLAKQLGLIEDAGIGALEKRRAEKNEKNRQAEKAGDFFYGPHFYTPAMYLQYELTRFKLDFVQPSEKIKKQGRCPDFSEKEKRAFYENNRDLFGRYHGDLFDYEDVRQVIEKRLREDVYDKLIQDILCQSENGV
;
A
#
# COMPACT_ATOMS: atom_id res chain seq x y z
N MET A 1 -4.56 20.56 -8.66
CA MET A 1 -3.60 19.56 -9.18
C MET A 1 -2.28 19.80 -8.47
N ASN A 2 -1.72 18.80 -7.79
CA ASN A 2 -0.39 18.95 -7.21
C ASN A 2 0.64 18.66 -8.30
N GLN A 3 1.09 19.71 -9.00
CA GLN A 3 1.96 19.60 -10.18
C GLN A 3 3.24 18.80 -9.92
N LYS A 4 3.74 18.78 -8.68
CA LYS A 4 4.95 18.05 -8.30
C LYS A 4 4.78 16.52 -8.30
N TYR A 5 3.59 16.04 -7.93
CA TYR A 5 3.31 14.60 -7.81
C TYR A 5 2.41 14.06 -8.92
N CYS A 6 1.99 14.92 -9.87
CA CYS A 6 1.12 14.56 -10.98
C CYS A 6 -0.24 13.99 -10.56
N LEU A 7 -0.75 14.38 -9.39
CA LEU A 7 -2.04 13.93 -8.86
C LEU A 7 -3.10 15.02 -8.95
N ASP A 8 -4.35 14.61 -9.19
CA ASP A 8 -5.50 15.47 -9.04
C ASP A 8 -5.80 15.78 -7.56
N LYS A 9 -6.86 16.56 -7.28
CA LYS A 9 -7.19 16.96 -5.90
C LYS A 9 -7.66 15.77 -5.05
N LYS A 10 -8.42 14.84 -5.63
CA LYS A 10 -8.98 13.67 -4.95
C LYS A 10 -7.87 12.67 -4.66
N GLU A 11 -7.08 12.32 -5.67
CA GLU A 11 -5.93 11.43 -5.55
C GLU A 11 -4.92 11.97 -4.53
N TRP A 12 -4.71 13.28 -4.50
CA TRP A 12 -3.84 13.91 -3.51
C TRP A 12 -4.36 13.73 -2.08
N LYS A 13 -5.66 13.92 -1.84
CA LYS A 13 -6.27 13.69 -0.53
C LYS A 13 -6.11 12.22 -0.12
N GLU A 14 -6.38 11.28 -1.02
CA GLU A 14 -6.20 9.84 -0.78
C GLU A 14 -4.76 9.49 -0.41
N ALA A 15 -3.78 10.05 -1.13
CA ALA A 15 -2.36 9.89 -0.82
C ALA A 15 -2.01 10.44 0.57
N GLN A 16 -2.56 11.60 0.95
CA GLN A 16 -2.36 12.16 2.29
C GLN A 16 -2.98 11.30 3.38
N ALA A 17 -4.18 10.76 3.17
CA ALA A 17 -4.82 9.82 4.09
C ALA A 17 -3.99 8.54 4.26
N ALA A 18 -3.37 8.04 3.19
CA ALA A 18 -2.48 6.88 3.25
C ALA A 18 -1.18 7.15 4.02
N LEU A 19 -0.61 8.34 3.87
CA LEU A 19 0.53 8.77 4.70
C LEU A 19 0.14 8.87 6.18
N LEU A 20 -1.05 9.39 6.48
CA LEU A 20 -1.58 9.45 7.85
C LEU A 20 -1.81 8.05 8.43
N LEU A 21 -2.40 7.13 7.66
CA LEU A 21 -2.57 5.74 8.08
C LEU A 21 -1.21 5.08 8.34
N ALA A 22 -0.22 5.27 7.46
CA ALA A 22 1.12 4.73 7.66
C ALA A 22 1.78 5.24 8.96
N LYS A 23 1.55 6.50 9.32
CA LYS A 23 1.95 7.04 10.63
C LYS A 23 1.21 6.38 11.79
N GLN A 24 -0.11 6.23 11.71
CA GLN A 24 -0.91 5.56 12.75
C GLN A 24 -0.49 4.08 12.95
N LEU A 25 -0.11 3.39 11.87
CA LEU A 25 0.41 2.03 11.91
C LEU A 25 1.86 1.96 12.42
N GLY A 26 2.54 3.11 12.53
CA GLY A 26 3.93 3.21 12.96
C GLY A 26 4.92 2.68 11.93
N LEU A 27 4.59 2.82 10.63
CA LEU A 27 5.47 2.53 9.48
C LEU A 27 6.40 3.71 9.16
N ILE A 28 5.92 4.92 9.44
CA ILE A 28 6.67 6.18 9.34
C ILE A 28 6.40 7.04 10.56
N GLU A 29 7.32 7.95 10.87
CA GLU A 29 7.18 8.88 12.00
C GLU A 29 6.32 10.10 11.66
N ASP A 30 6.45 10.59 10.41
CA ASP A 30 5.79 11.81 9.95
C ASP A 30 5.18 11.64 8.55
N ALA A 31 3.90 12.00 8.45
CA ALA A 31 3.07 11.96 7.25
C ALA A 31 3.16 13.27 6.42
N GLY A 32 3.86 14.29 6.91
CA GLY A 32 4.02 15.57 6.23
C GLY A 32 4.82 15.49 4.93
N ILE A 33 4.53 16.41 4.01
CA ILE A 33 5.20 16.46 2.70
C ILE A 33 6.70 16.74 2.82
N GLY A 34 7.11 17.55 3.81
CA GLY A 34 8.53 17.77 4.10
C GLY A 34 9.24 16.46 4.49
N ALA A 35 8.60 15.63 5.31
CA ALA A 35 9.14 14.33 5.71
C ALA A 35 9.18 13.33 4.54
N LEU A 36 8.15 13.31 3.69
CA LEU A 36 8.15 12.54 2.44
C LEU A 36 9.34 12.91 1.55
N GLU A 37 9.58 14.21 1.34
CA GLU A 37 10.70 14.68 0.53
C GLU A 37 12.06 14.37 1.15
N LYS A 38 12.17 14.44 2.49
CA LYS A 38 13.37 14.02 3.21
C LYS A 38 13.67 12.53 2.98
N ARG A 39 12.67 11.65 3.16
CA ARG A 39 12.83 10.20 2.89
C ARG A 39 13.21 9.93 1.44
N ARG A 40 12.63 10.66 0.48
CA ARG A 40 13.00 10.58 -0.95
C ARG A 40 14.46 10.96 -1.18
N ALA A 41 14.90 12.09 -0.62
CA ALA A 41 16.27 12.56 -0.76
C ALA A 41 17.27 11.55 -0.15
N GLU A 42 16.97 11.02 1.03
CA GLU A 42 17.77 9.97 1.68
C GLU A 42 17.84 8.69 0.83
N LYS A 43 16.71 8.26 0.23
CA LYS A 43 16.70 7.09 -0.67
C LYS A 43 17.58 7.31 -1.90
N ASN A 44 17.47 8.47 -2.53
CA ASN A 44 18.26 8.81 -3.71
C ASN A 44 19.75 8.94 -3.40
N GLU A 45 20.09 9.48 -2.22
CA GLU A 45 21.49 9.56 -1.79
C GLU A 45 22.07 8.17 -1.49
N LYS A 46 21.30 7.28 -0.86
CA LYS A 46 21.71 5.87 -0.67
C LYS A 46 21.97 5.17 -2.01
N ASN A 47 21.08 5.34 -2.99
CA ASN A 47 21.27 4.77 -4.32
C ASN A 47 22.53 5.31 -5.01
N ARG A 48 22.76 6.63 -4.90
CA ARG A 48 23.96 7.28 -5.44
C ARG A 48 25.25 6.77 -4.78
N GLN A 49 25.23 6.53 -3.47
CA GLN A 49 26.37 6.00 -2.75
C GLN A 49 26.68 4.56 -3.15
N ALA A 50 25.65 3.70 -3.24
CA ALA A 50 25.80 2.33 -3.73
C ALA A 50 26.36 2.29 -5.16
N GLU A 51 25.84 3.15 -6.05
CA GLU A 51 26.34 3.27 -7.42
C GLU A 51 27.82 3.68 -7.47
N LYS A 52 28.22 4.69 -6.68
CA LYS A 52 29.61 5.13 -6.58
C LYS A 52 30.54 4.07 -6.00
N ALA A 53 30.04 3.26 -5.06
CA ALA A 53 30.78 2.16 -4.46
C ALA A 53 30.93 0.96 -5.42
N GLY A 54 30.18 0.93 -6.52
CA GLY A 54 30.10 -0.23 -7.40
C GLY A 54 29.26 -1.37 -6.82
N ASP A 55 28.46 -1.08 -5.78
CA ASP A 55 27.58 -2.05 -5.15
C ASP A 55 26.39 -2.37 -6.05
N PHE A 56 25.99 -3.64 -6.07
CA PHE A 56 24.79 -4.06 -6.79
C PHE A 56 23.53 -3.68 -6.01
N PHE A 57 22.66 -2.87 -6.63
CA PHE A 57 21.34 -2.55 -6.09
C PHE A 57 20.26 -2.63 -7.16
N TYR A 58 19.02 -2.82 -6.72
CA TYR A 58 17.86 -2.97 -7.60
C TYR A 58 16.96 -1.73 -7.59
N GLY A 59 16.28 -1.52 -8.71
CA GLY A 59 15.32 -0.43 -8.91
C GLY A 59 15.94 0.82 -9.53
N PRO A 60 15.21 1.94 -9.55
CA PRO A 60 15.68 3.18 -10.16
C PRO A 60 16.91 3.76 -9.46
N HIS A 61 17.85 4.28 -10.24
CA HIS A 61 18.99 5.07 -9.73
C HIS A 61 18.51 6.35 -9.03
N PHE A 62 17.41 6.93 -9.51
CA PHE A 62 16.84 8.15 -8.97
C PHE A 62 15.30 8.11 -8.98
N TYR A 63 14.70 8.49 -7.86
CA TYR A 63 13.26 8.66 -7.72
C TYR A 63 12.83 10.12 -7.88
N THR A 64 11.98 10.37 -8.87
CA THR A 64 11.20 11.61 -8.96
C THR A 64 10.17 11.70 -7.82
N PRO A 65 9.59 12.87 -7.52
CA PRO A 65 8.59 12.98 -6.46
C PRO A 65 7.39 12.05 -6.65
N ALA A 66 6.82 12.00 -7.86
CA ALA A 66 5.68 11.14 -8.19
C ALA A 66 6.02 9.65 -8.02
N MET A 67 7.19 9.22 -8.55
CA MET A 67 7.64 7.83 -8.43
C MET A 67 7.84 7.42 -6.96
N TYR A 68 8.47 8.29 -6.16
CA TYR A 68 8.74 7.98 -4.76
C TYR A 68 7.45 7.92 -3.93
N LEU A 69 6.50 8.82 -4.19
CA LEU A 69 5.20 8.79 -3.53
C LEU A 69 4.49 7.45 -3.83
N GLN A 70 4.39 7.06 -5.10
CA GLN A 70 3.76 5.80 -5.49
C GLN A 70 4.48 4.58 -4.88
N TYR A 71 5.82 4.61 -4.82
CA TYR A 71 6.62 3.58 -4.15
C TYR A 71 6.25 3.45 -2.67
N GLU A 72 6.18 4.56 -1.92
CA GLU A 72 5.81 4.53 -0.50
C GLU A 72 4.36 4.09 -0.29
N LEU A 73 3.41 4.60 -1.06
CA LEU A 73 2.01 4.20 -0.97
C LEU A 73 1.82 2.69 -1.22
N THR A 74 2.51 2.16 -2.24
CA THR A 74 2.49 0.72 -2.54
C THR A 74 3.12 -0.07 -1.39
N ARG A 75 4.27 0.38 -0.87
CA ARG A 75 4.94 -0.26 0.26
C ARG A 75 4.06 -0.30 1.51
N PHE A 76 3.38 0.79 1.87
CA PHE A 76 2.52 0.83 3.05
C PHE A 76 1.33 -0.12 2.94
N LYS A 77 0.70 -0.20 1.75
CA LYS A 77 -0.35 -1.18 1.48
C LYS A 77 0.20 -2.60 1.64
N LEU A 78 1.38 -2.90 1.07
CA LEU A 78 2.01 -4.22 1.19
C LEU A 78 2.37 -4.59 2.64
N ASP A 79 2.95 -3.65 3.39
CA ASP A 79 3.29 -3.82 4.81
C ASP A 79 2.02 -4.12 5.65
N PHE A 80 0.86 -3.58 5.27
CA PHE A 80 -0.41 -3.89 5.92
C PHE A 80 -0.99 -5.26 5.54
N VAL A 81 -1.02 -5.63 4.26
CA VAL A 81 -1.67 -6.87 3.79
C VAL A 81 -0.85 -8.13 4.04
N GLN A 82 0.47 -7.97 4.22
CA GLN A 82 1.39 -8.98 4.74
C GLN A 82 1.90 -8.52 6.12
N PRO A 83 1.01 -8.47 7.13
CA PRO A 83 1.28 -7.75 8.35
C PRO A 83 2.41 -8.39 9.15
N SER A 84 3.39 -7.58 9.53
CA SER A 84 4.32 -7.95 10.61
C SER A 84 3.56 -8.16 11.93
N GLU A 85 4.16 -8.88 12.87
CA GLU A 85 3.57 -9.09 14.21
C GLU A 85 3.21 -7.78 14.92
N LYS A 86 3.93 -6.68 14.64
CA LYS A 86 3.61 -5.34 15.15
C LYS A 86 2.26 -4.85 14.66
N ILE A 87 1.95 -5.03 13.37
CA ILE A 87 0.69 -4.58 12.76
C ILE A 87 -0.46 -5.49 13.19
N LYS A 88 -0.23 -6.81 13.27
CA LYS A 88 -1.24 -7.75 13.77
C LYS A 88 -1.68 -7.41 15.20
N LYS A 89 -0.74 -7.08 16.09
CA LYS A 89 -1.02 -6.71 17.48
C LYS A 89 -1.88 -5.44 17.61
N GLN A 90 -1.92 -4.57 16.60
CA GLN A 90 -2.79 -3.40 16.62
C GLN A 90 -4.26 -3.74 16.33
N GLY A 91 -4.57 -4.97 15.91
CA GLY A 91 -5.93 -5.43 15.64
C GLY A 91 -6.60 -4.79 14.42
N ARG A 92 -5.87 -3.96 13.64
CA ARG A 92 -6.42 -3.26 12.46
C ARG A 92 -6.38 -4.11 11.19
N CYS A 93 -5.49 -5.08 11.12
CA CYS A 93 -5.42 -6.05 10.02
C CYS A 93 -6.11 -7.36 10.47
N PRO A 94 -7.30 -7.68 9.94
CA PRO A 94 -8.02 -8.88 10.33
C PRO A 94 -7.43 -10.14 9.69
N ASP A 95 -7.73 -11.26 10.33
CA ASP A 95 -7.64 -12.59 9.72
C ASP A 95 -9.02 -13.01 9.22
N PHE A 96 -9.04 -13.74 8.11
CA PHE A 96 -10.27 -14.18 7.46
C PHE A 96 -10.42 -15.68 7.59
N SER A 97 -11.61 -16.11 7.99
CA SER A 97 -11.98 -17.51 8.07
C SER A 97 -11.99 -18.16 6.68
N GLU A 98 -11.87 -19.49 6.64
CA GLU A 98 -11.98 -20.24 5.38
C GLU A 98 -13.35 -20.05 4.72
N LYS A 99 -14.40 -19.86 5.52
CA LYS A 99 -15.75 -19.61 5.00
C LYS A 99 -15.81 -18.28 4.25
N GLU A 100 -15.22 -17.22 4.79
CA GLU A 100 -15.18 -15.90 4.13
C GLU A 100 -14.35 -15.95 2.85
N LYS A 101 -13.19 -16.63 2.86
CA LYS A 101 -12.35 -16.78 1.67
C LYS A 101 -13.02 -17.60 0.58
N ARG A 102 -13.71 -18.69 0.93
CA ARG A 102 -14.50 -19.48 -0.04
C ARG A 102 -15.66 -18.68 -0.61
N ALA A 103 -16.40 -17.94 0.22
CA ALA A 103 -17.47 -17.06 -0.25
C ALA A 103 -16.95 -15.99 -1.22
N PHE A 104 -15.76 -15.42 -0.97
CA PHE A 104 -15.13 -14.50 -1.92
C PHE A 104 -14.83 -15.18 -3.26
N TYR A 105 -14.25 -16.38 -3.25
CA TYR A 105 -13.95 -17.12 -4.48
C TYR A 105 -15.23 -17.43 -5.29
N GLU A 106 -16.28 -17.90 -4.63
CA GLU A 106 -17.57 -18.26 -5.26
C GLU A 106 -18.28 -17.05 -5.86
N ASN A 107 -18.22 -15.90 -5.17
CA ASN A 107 -18.88 -14.67 -5.63
C ASN A 107 -18.08 -13.89 -6.68
N ASN A 108 -16.79 -14.19 -6.88
CA ASN A 108 -15.89 -13.47 -7.80
C ASN A 108 -15.13 -14.42 -8.74
N ARG A 109 -15.81 -15.46 -9.25
CA ARG A 109 -15.17 -16.49 -10.11
C ARG A 109 -14.57 -15.91 -11.39
N ASP A 110 -15.08 -14.78 -11.86
CA ASP A 110 -14.57 -14.05 -13.02
C ASP A 110 -13.12 -13.57 -12.83
N LEU A 111 -12.70 -13.29 -11.59
CA LEU A 111 -11.33 -12.89 -11.28
C LEU A 111 -10.32 -14.04 -11.32
N PHE A 112 -10.79 -15.29 -11.34
CA PHE A 112 -9.96 -16.49 -11.26
C PHE A 112 -9.94 -17.30 -12.56
N GLY A 113 -10.38 -16.70 -13.66
CA GLY A 113 -10.26 -17.24 -15.02
C GLY A 113 -8.81 -17.31 -15.49
N ARG A 114 -8.48 -18.45 -16.10
CA ARG A 114 -7.23 -18.67 -16.83
C ARG A 114 -7.46 -18.40 -18.31
N TYR A 115 -6.35 -18.33 -19.05
CA TYR A 115 -6.37 -17.97 -20.48
C TYR A 115 -7.30 -18.86 -21.34
N HIS A 116 -7.42 -20.16 -21.00
CA HIS A 116 -8.27 -21.10 -21.74
C HIS A 116 -9.70 -21.20 -21.21
N GLY A 117 -10.11 -20.34 -20.27
CA GLY A 117 -11.46 -20.30 -19.71
C GLY A 117 -11.72 -21.29 -18.57
N ASP A 118 -10.72 -22.11 -18.21
CA ASP A 118 -10.73 -22.83 -16.94
C ASP A 118 -10.43 -21.89 -15.77
N LEU A 119 -10.66 -22.34 -14.54
CA LEU A 119 -10.44 -21.55 -13.34
C LEU A 119 -9.27 -22.08 -12.53
N PHE A 120 -8.60 -21.20 -11.81
CA PHE A 120 -7.72 -21.62 -10.73
C PHE A 120 -8.52 -22.32 -9.63
N ASP A 121 -7.96 -23.38 -9.04
CA ASP A 121 -8.54 -24.01 -7.87
C ASP A 121 -8.47 -23.09 -6.65
N TYR A 122 -9.46 -23.19 -5.75
CA TYR A 122 -9.51 -22.35 -4.55
C TYR A 122 -8.21 -22.40 -3.74
N GLU A 123 -7.61 -23.59 -3.58
CA GLU A 123 -6.40 -23.75 -2.78
C GLU A 123 -5.19 -23.01 -3.39
N ASP A 124 -5.11 -22.89 -4.71
CA ASP A 124 -4.04 -22.15 -5.40
C ASP A 124 -4.14 -20.64 -5.17
N VAL A 125 -5.36 -20.12 -5.05
CA VAL A 125 -5.62 -18.67 -4.93
C VAL A 125 -5.99 -18.23 -3.53
N ARG A 126 -6.07 -19.14 -2.56
CA ARG A 126 -6.47 -18.85 -1.17
C ARG A 126 -5.69 -17.71 -0.54
N GLN A 127 -4.37 -17.69 -0.68
CA GLN A 127 -3.53 -16.60 -0.14
C GLN A 127 -3.73 -15.27 -0.90
N VAL A 128 -3.99 -15.33 -2.19
CA VAL A 128 -4.28 -14.15 -3.02
C VAL A 128 -5.62 -13.53 -2.63
N ILE A 129 -6.63 -14.36 -2.36
CA ILE A 129 -7.93 -13.93 -1.83
C ILE A 129 -7.76 -13.23 -0.49
N GLU A 130 -7.03 -13.85 0.45
CA GLU A 130 -6.78 -13.25 1.76
C GLU A 130 -6.06 -11.91 1.65
N LYS A 131 -5.07 -11.81 0.76
CA LYS A 131 -4.41 -10.54 0.43
C LYS A 131 -5.41 -9.51 -0.07
N ARG A 132 -6.29 -9.87 -1.03
CA ARG A 132 -7.28 -8.95 -1.58
C ARG A 132 -8.28 -8.47 -0.52
N LEU A 133 -8.74 -9.36 0.35
CA LEU A 133 -9.63 -8.99 1.46
C LEU A 133 -8.94 -7.99 2.43
N ARG A 134 -7.63 -8.14 2.67
CA ARG A 134 -6.86 -7.16 3.46
C ARG A 134 -6.63 -5.85 2.68
N GLU A 135 -6.45 -5.89 1.37
CA GLU A 135 -6.39 -4.68 0.51
C GLU A 135 -7.70 -3.87 0.64
N ASP A 136 -8.85 -4.54 0.64
CA ASP A 136 -10.15 -3.88 0.81
C ASP A 136 -10.32 -3.25 2.20
N VAL A 137 -9.81 -3.92 3.25
CA VAL A 137 -9.78 -3.33 4.61
C VAL A 137 -8.87 -2.11 4.65
N TYR A 138 -7.68 -2.19 4.05
CA TYR A 138 -6.77 -1.05 3.96
C TYR A 138 -7.46 0.13 3.28
N ASP A 139 -8.10 -0.09 2.14
CA ASP A 139 -8.77 0.96 1.38
C ASP A 139 -9.96 1.56 2.17
N LYS A 140 -10.70 0.75 2.94
CA LYS A 140 -11.72 1.25 3.88
C LYS A 140 -11.13 2.16 4.96
N LEU A 141 -9.99 1.79 5.56
CA LEU A 141 -9.32 2.63 6.57
C LEU A 141 -8.88 3.98 5.99
N ILE A 142 -8.49 4.03 4.71
CA ILE A 142 -8.19 5.29 4.01
C ILE A 142 -9.46 6.14 3.89
N GLN A 143 -10.58 5.55 3.48
CA GLN A 143 -11.85 6.26 3.37
C GLN A 143 -12.34 6.78 4.73
N ASP A 144 -12.17 6.00 5.81
CA ASP A 144 -12.53 6.45 7.17
C ASP A 144 -11.75 7.71 7.57
N ILE A 145 -10.44 7.77 7.26
CA ILE A 145 -9.59 8.95 7.53
C ILE A 145 -10.05 10.15 6.70
N LEU A 146 -10.43 9.94 5.44
CA LEU A 146 -10.95 10.99 4.57
C LEU A 146 -12.26 11.56 5.12
N CYS A 147 -13.19 10.69 5.50
CA CYS A 147 -14.47 11.07 6.10
C CYS A 147 -14.27 11.86 7.41
N GLN A 148 -13.34 11.43 8.28
CA GLN A 148 -13.02 12.14 9.52
C GLN A 148 -12.44 13.54 9.26
N SER A 149 -11.61 13.66 8.22
CA SER A 149 -11.00 14.95 7.84
C SER A 149 -12.02 15.94 7.26
N GLU A 150 -13.11 15.44 6.68
CA GLU A 150 -14.20 16.26 6.13
C GLU A 150 -15.24 16.67 7.19
N ASN A 151 -15.38 15.89 8.26
CA ASN A 151 -16.36 16.11 9.33
C ASN A 151 -15.86 16.97 10.51
N GLY A 152 -14.60 17.43 10.49
CA GLY A 152 -14.10 18.50 11.35
C GLY A 152 -14.33 18.33 12.86
N VAL A 153 -13.41 17.62 13.52
CA VAL A 153 -13.05 17.89 14.92
C VAL A 153 -11.68 18.52 14.94
#